data_AF-A0A520I6G5-F1
#
_entry.id   AF-A0A520I6G5-F1
#
_cell.length_a   1.000
_cell.length_b   1.000
_cell.length_c   1.000
_cell.angle_alpha   90.00
_cell.angle_beta   90.00
_cell.angle_gamma   90.00
#
_symmetry.space_group_name_H-M   'P 1'
#
loop_
_entity.id
_entity.type
_entity.pdbx_description
1 polymer ?
#
loop_
_entity_poly.entity_id
_entity_poly.type
_entity_poly.pdbx_seq_one_letter_code
_entity_poly.pdbx_strand_id
1 'polypeptide(L)'
;IKNGTLLIKGQTIQSVAAGTAVPKGYVVIDLEGKFIYPSLVDAFTSYGLPETAAAAGRGFGGGGGGARQSIFTSTKKGAYGWNEAIRPEVQVSTVFAADSKKADDMRKAGFGAVNAINRDGIARGISAAVSLSDEKENSTLLNAKASANYSFNKGTSQNDYPTSLMGSIALLRQTYYDAQWYSKQKEEYNISLAEFNNQQSIPQLFEVDGWQNVLRADKIGKEFGKQYIIKSGGDEYQRIDAIKATGASLIVPINFVKAYEVEDSLEARNITLAQMKGWELAPTNPAVLEKAGIKFSITAFGLDNVKDFWTNIRTAIENGLTEKQALLAVTEIPAGMIGIADKVGTLEKGKLANFIITSDSLFKKTNVIEENWVQGKRFILVKKDASGNVTAPKDSTNRMITRKPEPKKPVVMGSLIYPFTAFGTAKAPAQETVLLKNATVWTNEKEGILQNADVLIENGKIKAVGKNLAAGSAKVIDATGKHITPGIIDEHSHIAGAGGINEGAQSSSAEVRITDVINSEDVNIYRQLAGGVTTSHILHGSANPIGGQSQLIKLRWGKLPEELKFAGADGFIKFALGE
;
A
#
# COMPACT_ATOMS: atom_id res chain seq x y z
N ILE A 1 20.32 27.82 0.92
CA ILE A 1 21.04 29.11 1.15
C ILE A 1 22.53 28.83 0.96
N LYS A 2 23.24 29.55 0.09
CA LYS A 2 24.72 29.43 -0.02
C LYS A 2 25.38 30.29 1.06
N ASN A 3 26.47 29.83 1.66
CA ASN A 3 27.19 30.51 2.75
C ASN A 3 26.25 30.92 3.90
N GLY A 4 25.37 30.01 4.29
CA GLY A 4 24.33 30.25 5.29
C GLY A 4 24.85 30.09 6.72
N THR A 5 24.31 30.89 7.63
CA THR A 5 24.51 30.79 9.07
C THR A 5 23.22 30.28 9.73
N LEU A 6 23.31 29.18 10.48
CA LEU A 6 22.24 28.64 11.31
C LEU A 6 22.53 28.97 12.78
N LEU A 7 21.70 29.81 13.40
CA LEU A 7 21.82 30.11 14.82
C LEU A 7 20.85 29.24 15.62
N ILE A 8 21.38 28.53 16.62
CA ILE A 8 20.59 27.70 17.54
C ILE A 8 20.77 28.20 18.98
N LYS A 9 19.70 28.15 19.78
CA LYS A 9 19.75 28.44 21.21
C LYS A 9 18.89 27.44 21.96
N GLY A 10 19.51 26.70 22.88
CA GLY A 10 18.89 25.52 23.48
C GLY A 10 18.47 24.54 22.39
N GLN A 11 17.20 24.15 22.38
CA GLN A 11 16.67 23.18 21.40
C GLN A 11 16.09 23.84 20.15
N THR A 12 16.17 25.15 19.97
CA THR A 12 15.39 25.89 18.95
C THR A 12 16.26 26.67 17.97
N ILE A 13 15.82 26.72 16.72
CA ILE A 13 16.42 27.53 15.65
C ILE A 13 16.01 29.00 15.86
N GLN A 14 17.00 29.89 15.91
CA GLN A 14 16.82 31.33 16.11
C GLN A 14 16.81 32.10 14.78
N SER A 15 17.62 31.66 13.82
CA SER A 15 17.67 32.25 12.48
C SER A 15 18.35 31.33 11.48
N VAL A 16 17.96 31.43 10.21
CA VAL A 16 18.64 30.81 9.06
C VAL A 16 18.78 31.88 7.98
N ALA A 17 19.98 32.38 7.72
CA ALA A 17 20.22 33.44 6.73
C ALA A 17 21.69 33.47 6.30
N ALA A 18 21.96 34.06 5.13
CA ALA A 18 23.33 34.29 4.67
C ALA A 18 23.89 35.60 5.27
N GLY A 19 25.17 35.61 5.65
CA GLY A 19 25.86 36.82 6.12
C GLY A 19 25.38 37.36 7.47
N THR A 20 24.74 36.53 8.30
CA THR A 20 24.25 36.95 9.62
C THR A 20 25.41 37.17 10.59
N ALA A 21 25.49 38.36 11.20
CA ALA A 21 26.43 38.61 12.29
C ALA A 21 26.14 37.67 13.47
N VAL A 22 27.14 36.91 13.90
CA VAL A 22 26.98 35.98 15.02
C VAL A 22 26.93 36.77 16.34
N PRO A 23 25.85 36.66 17.13
CA PRO A 23 25.76 37.36 18.41
C PRO A 23 26.84 36.90 19.39
N LYS A 24 27.25 37.79 20.31
CA LYS A 24 28.19 37.44 21.39
C LYS A 24 27.64 36.28 22.24
N GLY A 25 28.52 35.36 22.62
CA GLY A 25 28.17 34.20 23.47
C GLY A 25 27.77 32.93 22.70
N TYR A 26 27.73 32.96 21.37
CA TYR A 26 27.57 31.76 20.54
C TYR A 26 28.91 31.05 20.33
N VAL A 27 28.87 29.71 20.36
CA VAL A 27 29.99 28.89 19.87
C VAL A 27 29.88 28.81 18.36
N VAL A 28 30.94 29.20 17.66
CA VAL A 28 31.01 29.13 16.20
C VAL A 28 31.60 27.77 15.80
N ILE A 29 30.83 27.03 15.00
CA ILE A 29 31.31 25.83 14.30
C ILE A 29 31.43 26.23 12.83
N ASP A 30 32.65 26.28 12.32
CA ASP A 30 32.89 26.54 10.91
C ASP A 30 32.55 25.29 10.09
N LEU A 31 31.69 25.49 9.09
CA LEU A 31 31.16 24.46 8.21
C LEU A 31 31.45 24.81 6.75
N GLU A 32 32.53 25.56 6.49
CA GLU A 32 33.00 25.84 5.13
C GLU A 32 33.11 24.55 4.30
N GLY A 33 32.49 24.56 3.12
CA GLY A 33 32.43 23.41 2.22
C GLY A 33 31.46 22.29 2.63
N LYS A 34 30.76 22.41 3.76
CA LYS A 34 29.76 21.45 4.25
C LYS A 34 28.33 21.90 3.93
N PHE A 35 27.39 20.98 4.12
CA PHE A 35 25.96 21.23 3.89
C PHE A 35 25.14 20.96 5.15
N ILE A 36 24.07 21.74 5.33
CA ILE A 36 23.10 21.57 6.42
C ILE A 36 21.74 21.26 5.81
N TYR A 37 21.11 20.17 6.25
CA TYR A 37 19.77 19.76 5.85
C TYR A 37 18.91 19.51 7.10
N PRO A 38 17.57 19.64 7.05
CA PRO A 38 16.72 19.08 8.10
C PRO A 38 17.04 17.60 8.31
N SER A 39 17.01 17.12 9.56
CA SER A 39 17.11 15.68 9.80
C SER A 39 15.86 15.01 9.26
N LEU A 40 16.02 13.77 8.80
CA LEU A 40 14.94 13.04 8.17
C LEU A 40 13.84 12.71 9.18
N VAL A 41 12.61 12.57 8.66
CA VAL A 41 11.43 12.17 9.41
C VAL A 41 10.84 10.92 8.77
N ASP A 42 10.72 9.83 9.53
CA ASP A 42 10.03 8.62 9.06
C ASP A 42 8.60 8.57 9.62
N ALA A 43 7.59 8.59 8.74
CA ALA A 43 6.18 8.56 9.13
C ALA A 43 5.68 7.17 9.54
N PHE A 44 6.49 6.11 9.39
CA PHE A 44 6.06 4.74 9.67
C PHE A 44 7.20 3.88 10.23
N THR A 45 7.23 3.64 11.54
CA THR A 45 8.23 2.78 12.18
C THR A 45 7.63 1.95 13.32
N SER A 46 8.31 0.88 13.71
CA SER A 46 8.07 0.15 14.97
C SER A 46 9.11 0.51 16.04
N TYR A 47 9.77 1.67 15.93
CA TYR A 47 10.80 2.11 16.87
C TYR A 47 10.25 2.28 18.29
N GLY A 48 11.00 1.82 19.27
CA GLY A 48 10.68 1.95 20.69
C GLY A 48 9.45 1.17 21.16
N LEU A 49 9.04 0.17 20.38
CA LEU A 49 8.00 -0.77 20.73
C LEU A 49 8.58 -2.19 20.82
N PRO A 50 8.03 -3.06 21.69
CA PRO A 50 8.41 -4.45 21.73
C PRO A 50 8.13 -5.09 20.36
N GLU A 51 8.96 -6.06 19.96
CA GLU A 51 8.63 -6.89 18.81
C GLU A 51 7.31 -7.58 19.11
N THR A 52 6.29 -7.25 18.32
CA THR A 52 5.04 -8.01 18.33
C THR A 52 5.43 -9.42 17.96
N ALA A 53 5.29 -10.38 18.88
CA ALA A 53 5.51 -11.79 18.59
C ALA A 53 4.74 -12.07 17.31
N ALA A 54 5.48 -12.34 16.22
CA ALA A 54 4.86 -12.65 14.96
C ALA A 54 3.86 -13.76 15.27
N ALA A 55 2.59 -13.57 14.91
CA ALA A 55 1.73 -14.71 14.70
C ALA A 55 2.41 -15.49 13.57
N ALA A 56 3.33 -16.37 13.94
CA ALA A 56 4.25 -17.03 13.03
C ALA A 56 3.45 -17.60 11.87
N GLY A 57 3.63 -17.03 10.68
CA GLY A 57 3.23 -17.63 9.41
C GLY A 57 1.77 -18.05 9.24
N ARG A 58 0.79 -17.57 10.03
CA ARG A 58 -0.63 -17.87 9.76
C ARG A 58 -1.19 -16.91 8.72
N GLY A 59 -0.68 -17.02 7.49
CA GLY A 59 -1.43 -16.54 6.33
C GLY A 59 -2.82 -17.20 6.29
N PHE A 60 -3.74 -16.57 5.57
CA PHE A 60 -5.06 -17.14 5.27
C PHE A 60 -4.86 -18.51 4.58
N GLY A 61 -4.97 -19.61 5.33
CA GLY A 61 -4.72 -20.98 4.82
C GLY A 61 -3.93 -21.93 5.73
N GLY A 62 -3.45 -21.51 6.89
CA GLY A 62 -2.75 -22.39 7.85
C GLY A 62 -3.68 -23.36 8.59
N GLY A 63 -4.10 -24.44 7.93
CA GLY A 63 -4.85 -25.56 8.51
C GLY A 63 -4.00 -26.37 9.50
N GLY A 64 -3.87 -25.88 10.73
CA GLY A 64 -3.26 -26.65 11.82
C GLY A 64 -4.30 -27.58 12.45
N GLY A 65 -4.27 -28.87 12.08
CA GLY A 65 -5.13 -29.95 12.58
C GLY A 65 -4.89 -30.36 14.04
N GLY A 66 -4.81 -29.40 14.95
CA GLY A 66 -4.87 -29.62 16.39
C GLY A 66 -6.19 -29.07 16.94
N ALA A 67 -6.76 -29.75 17.94
CA ALA A 67 -7.95 -29.30 18.65
C ALA A 67 -7.68 -27.97 19.38
N ARG A 68 -7.80 -26.85 18.66
CA ARG A 68 -7.87 -25.52 19.27
C ARG A 68 -9.31 -25.27 19.69
N GLN A 69 -9.47 -24.82 20.93
CA GLN A 69 -10.74 -24.32 21.42
C GLN A 69 -11.12 -23.07 20.62
N SER A 70 -12.32 -23.06 20.04
CA SER A 70 -12.83 -21.90 19.30
C SER A 70 -13.02 -20.70 20.23
N ILE A 71 -12.62 -19.52 19.76
CA ILE A 71 -12.69 -18.25 20.50
C ILE A 71 -13.50 -17.25 19.67
N PHE A 72 -14.80 -17.20 19.94
CA PHE A 72 -15.74 -16.33 19.23
C PHE A 72 -15.78 -14.91 19.80
N THR A 73 -15.57 -14.76 21.11
CA THR A 73 -15.56 -13.47 21.82
C THR A 73 -14.22 -13.23 22.48
N SER A 74 -13.90 -11.96 22.70
CA SER A 74 -12.67 -11.49 23.32
C SER A 74 -12.40 -12.20 24.65
N THR A 75 -11.15 -12.62 24.83
CA THR A 75 -10.62 -13.17 26.09
C THR A 75 -10.07 -12.07 27.00
N LYS A 76 -9.98 -10.84 26.50
CA LYS A 76 -9.49 -9.68 27.23
C LYS A 76 -10.48 -9.29 28.35
N LYS A 77 -10.04 -9.39 29.61
CA LYS A 77 -10.85 -8.99 30.77
C LYS A 77 -11.06 -7.47 30.80
N GLY A 78 -12.31 -7.03 30.98
CA GLY A 78 -12.70 -5.62 31.07
C GLY A 78 -13.80 -5.27 30.07
N ALA A 79 -14.24 -4.02 30.06
CA ALA A 79 -15.29 -3.51 29.19
C ALA A 79 -14.79 -3.23 27.76
N TYR A 80 -14.10 -4.20 27.15
CA TYR A 80 -13.54 -4.09 25.80
C TYR A 80 -14.51 -4.57 24.72
N GLY A 81 -14.19 -4.24 23.46
CA GLY A 81 -14.90 -4.79 22.31
C GLY A 81 -14.83 -6.31 22.25
N TRP A 82 -15.81 -6.90 21.56
CA TRP A 82 -15.96 -8.35 21.46
C TRP A 82 -14.86 -9.02 20.63
N ASN A 83 -14.09 -8.27 19.83
CA ASN A 83 -13.02 -8.81 18.99
C ASN A 83 -11.66 -8.16 19.28
N GLU A 84 -10.66 -8.96 19.65
CA GLU A 84 -9.32 -8.48 19.99
C GLU A 84 -8.49 -8.02 18.80
N ALA A 85 -8.96 -8.18 17.56
CA ALA A 85 -8.33 -7.52 16.42
C ALA A 85 -8.63 -6.00 16.42
N ILE A 86 -9.60 -5.54 17.19
CA ILE A 86 -9.96 -4.13 17.36
C ILE A 86 -9.39 -3.65 18.70
N ARG A 87 -8.25 -2.97 18.63
CA ARG A 87 -7.46 -2.45 19.75
C ARG A 87 -7.27 -0.92 19.72
N PRO A 88 -8.33 -0.11 19.47
CA PRO A 88 -8.22 1.35 19.40
C PRO A 88 -7.74 1.99 20.72
N GLU A 89 -7.88 1.30 21.84
CA GLU A 89 -7.42 1.75 23.16
C GLU A 89 -5.90 1.75 23.35
N VAL A 90 -5.13 1.17 22.42
CA VAL A 90 -3.67 1.13 22.54
C VAL A 90 -3.09 2.51 22.26
N GLN A 91 -2.35 3.05 23.24
CA GLN A 91 -1.70 4.35 23.15
C GLN A 91 -0.19 4.12 23.13
N VAL A 92 0.48 4.33 21.99
CA VAL A 92 1.93 4.09 21.90
C VAL A 92 2.71 4.91 22.93
N SER A 93 2.26 6.14 23.24
CA SER A 93 2.92 7.00 24.23
C SER A 93 3.01 6.41 25.64
N THR A 94 2.20 5.41 26.00
CA THR A 94 2.20 4.79 27.34
C THR A 94 3.08 3.54 27.42
N VAL A 95 3.47 2.99 26.27
CA VAL A 95 4.28 1.76 26.17
C VAL A 95 5.62 1.98 25.45
N PHE A 96 5.85 3.20 24.94
CA PHE A 96 7.07 3.58 24.26
C PHE A 96 8.27 3.55 25.21
N ALA A 97 9.36 2.93 24.76
CA ALA A 97 10.65 2.93 25.43
C ALA A 97 11.75 3.20 24.40
N ALA A 98 12.63 4.17 24.66
CA ALA A 98 13.68 4.50 23.70
C ALA A 98 14.70 3.37 23.57
N ASP A 99 15.00 2.96 22.34
CA ASP A 99 16.06 1.98 22.03
C ASP A 99 17.29 2.74 21.54
N SER A 100 18.28 2.90 22.40
CA SER A 100 19.48 3.71 22.11
C SER A 100 20.27 3.21 20.90
N LYS A 101 20.30 1.89 20.67
CA LYS A 101 21.01 1.27 19.54
C LYS A 101 20.25 1.50 18.24
N LYS A 102 18.94 1.23 18.20
CA LYS A 102 18.12 1.51 17.02
C LYS A 102 18.11 3.01 16.70
N ALA A 103 18.03 3.86 17.72
CA ALA A 103 18.10 5.31 17.54
C ALA A 103 19.44 5.75 16.95
N ASP A 104 20.55 5.14 17.36
CA ASP A 104 21.88 5.39 16.79
C ASP A 104 21.97 4.98 15.32
N ASP A 105 21.47 3.79 14.97
CA ASP A 105 21.44 3.31 13.57
C ASP A 105 20.57 4.23 12.68
N MET A 106 19.41 4.68 13.19
CA MET A 106 18.56 5.63 12.48
C MET A 106 19.19 7.03 12.37
N ARG A 107 19.85 7.52 13.43
CA ARG A 107 20.58 8.80 13.38
C ARG A 107 21.71 8.76 12.36
N LYS A 108 22.43 7.65 12.24
CA LYS A 108 23.47 7.42 11.21
C LYS A 108 22.90 7.45 9.80
N ALA A 109 21.67 6.99 9.61
CA ALA A 109 20.96 7.13 8.35
C ALA A 109 20.41 8.56 8.11
N GLY A 110 20.49 9.45 9.11
CA GLY A 110 20.09 10.85 9.01
C GLY A 110 18.74 11.18 9.63
N PHE A 111 18.02 10.20 10.18
CA PHE A 111 16.74 10.44 10.85
C PHE A 111 16.92 11.18 12.17
N GLY A 112 16.06 12.15 12.45
CA GLY A 112 15.99 12.84 13.73
C GLY A 112 14.64 12.68 14.43
N ALA A 113 13.59 12.28 13.71
CA ALA A 113 12.28 12.01 14.26
C ALA A 113 11.58 10.87 13.51
N VAL A 114 10.69 10.16 14.20
CA VAL A 114 9.95 9.02 13.67
C VAL A 114 8.54 8.96 14.27
N ASN A 115 7.60 8.34 13.54
CA ASN A 115 6.31 7.91 14.09
C ASN A 115 6.43 6.45 14.53
N ALA A 116 6.28 6.20 15.83
CA ALA A 116 6.26 4.86 16.42
C ALA A 116 4.82 4.31 16.38
N ILE A 117 4.62 3.19 15.70
CA ILE A 117 3.30 2.61 15.41
C ILE A 117 3.21 1.19 15.98
N ASN A 118 2.18 0.95 16.79
CA ASN A 118 1.76 -0.41 17.12
C ASN A 118 1.18 -1.08 15.86
N ARG A 119 1.73 -2.23 15.47
CA ARG A 119 1.29 -2.98 14.26
C ARG A 119 0.40 -4.18 14.58
N ASP A 120 -0.08 -4.30 15.81
CA ASP A 120 -0.93 -5.40 16.24
C ASP A 120 -2.43 -5.08 16.12
N GLY A 121 -3.12 -5.77 15.21
CA GLY A 121 -4.58 -5.68 15.01
C GLY A 121 -5.02 -4.94 13.75
N ILE A 122 -6.34 -4.89 13.53
CA ILE A 122 -7.02 -4.20 12.42
C ILE A 122 -7.23 -2.73 12.75
N ALA A 123 -7.68 -2.40 13.96
CA ALA A 123 -7.67 -1.04 14.51
C ALA A 123 -6.67 -1.01 15.66
N ARG A 124 -5.54 -0.33 15.48
CA ARG A 124 -4.31 -0.54 16.27
C ARG A 124 -4.06 0.53 17.32
N GLY A 125 -5.00 1.45 17.49
CA GLY A 125 -4.91 2.59 18.37
C GLY A 125 -4.02 3.71 17.83
N ILE A 126 -3.45 4.49 18.74
CA ILE A 126 -2.82 5.76 18.45
C ILE A 126 -1.30 5.65 18.46
N SER A 127 -0.67 6.14 17.40
CA SER A 127 0.79 6.24 17.29
C SER A 127 1.33 7.50 17.96
N ALA A 128 2.62 7.49 18.28
CA ALA A 128 3.31 8.66 18.81
C ALA A 128 4.49 9.06 17.92
N ALA A 129 4.57 10.35 17.59
CA ALA A 129 5.76 10.91 16.96
C ALA A 129 6.79 11.25 18.04
N VAL A 130 8.01 10.75 17.87
CA VAL A 130 9.12 10.89 18.82
C VAL A 130 10.37 11.39 18.09
N SER A 131 11.23 12.09 18.81
CA SER A 131 12.59 12.39 18.36
C SER A 131 13.50 11.20 18.65
N LEU A 132 14.59 11.11 17.89
CA LEU A 132 15.67 10.15 18.12
C LEU A 132 16.74 10.74 19.04
N SER A 133 16.31 11.46 20.08
CA SER A 133 17.21 11.97 21.12
C SER A 133 17.61 10.84 22.09
N ASP A 134 18.66 11.04 22.87
CA ASP A 134 19.09 10.18 23.99
C ASP A 134 18.60 10.72 25.35
N GLU A 135 17.72 11.72 25.33
CA GLU A 135 17.01 12.21 26.50
C GLU A 135 15.92 11.21 26.98
N LYS A 136 15.37 11.46 28.16
CA LYS A 136 14.25 10.68 28.70
C LYS A 136 13.03 10.72 27.80
N GLU A 137 12.23 9.66 27.78
CA GLU A 137 11.08 9.46 26.89
C GLU A 137 10.06 10.60 26.93
N ASN A 138 9.82 11.18 28.11
CA ASN A 138 8.93 12.33 28.27
C ASN A 138 9.42 13.59 27.54
N SER A 139 10.72 13.70 27.27
CA SER A 139 11.34 14.78 26.50
C SER A 139 11.47 14.46 25.01
N THR A 140 11.36 13.19 24.61
CA THR A 140 11.49 12.78 23.21
C THR A 140 10.16 12.81 22.46
N LEU A 141 9.01 12.72 23.15
CA LEU A 141 7.68 12.82 22.56
C LEU A 141 7.45 14.18 21.88
N LEU A 142 7.29 14.16 20.55
CA LEU A 142 6.96 15.32 19.74
C LEU A 142 5.44 15.47 19.56
N ASN A 143 4.72 14.35 19.39
CA ASN A 143 3.26 14.32 19.37
C ASN A 143 2.78 12.98 19.92
N ALA A 144 2.12 12.99 21.08
CA ALA A 144 1.61 11.77 21.71
C ALA A 144 0.37 11.17 21.00
N LYS A 145 -0.29 11.95 20.12
CA LYS A 145 -1.48 11.54 19.36
C LYS A 145 -1.29 11.80 17.87
N ALA A 146 -0.30 11.13 17.27
CA ALA A 146 0.11 11.39 15.90
C ALA A 146 -0.91 10.92 14.86
N SER A 147 -1.40 9.67 14.99
CA SER A 147 -2.44 9.14 14.10
C SER A 147 -3.17 7.95 14.70
N ALA A 148 -4.43 7.73 14.30
CA ALA A 148 -5.14 6.48 14.51
C ALA A 148 -4.71 5.47 13.42
N ASN A 149 -4.36 4.25 13.80
CA ASN A 149 -3.71 3.30 12.89
C ASN A 149 -4.61 2.10 12.55
N TYR A 150 -4.57 1.68 11.30
CA TYR A 150 -5.42 0.63 10.75
C TYR A 150 -4.64 -0.36 9.89
N SER A 151 -5.16 -1.58 9.72
CA SER A 151 -4.70 -2.55 8.72
C SER A 151 -5.75 -3.61 8.41
N PHE A 152 -5.49 -4.48 7.43
CA PHE A 152 -6.28 -5.70 7.21
C PHE A 152 -5.73 -6.94 7.94
N ASN A 153 -4.76 -6.78 8.82
CA ASN A 153 -4.14 -7.89 9.55
C ASN A 153 -4.68 -7.96 10.98
N LYS A 154 -5.22 -9.11 11.40
CA LYS A 154 -5.76 -9.30 12.76
C LYS A 154 -4.72 -9.31 13.88
N GLY A 155 -3.43 -9.37 13.53
CA GLY A 155 -2.31 -9.39 14.46
C GLY A 155 -2.33 -10.63 15.33
N THR A 156 -2.16 -10.43 16.64
CA THR A 156 -2.04 -11.47 17.66
C THR A 156 -3.39 -11.90 18.26
N SER A 157 -4.50 -11.35 17.77
CA SER A 157 -5.85 -11.69 18.23
C SER A 157 -6.05 -13.22 18.26
N GLN A 158 -6.51 -13.71 19.41
CA GLN A 158 -6.86 -15.12 19.58
C GLN A 158 -8.25 -15.46 19.04
N ASN A 159 -9.04 -14.44 18.66
CA ASN A 159 -10.34 -14.68 18.06
C ASN A 159 -10.20 -15.44 16.74
N ASP A 160 -11.13 -16.39 16.52
CA ASP A 160 -11.19 -17.14 15.28
C ASP A 160 -11.43 -16.18 14.11
N TYR A 161 -12.46 -15.34 14.22
CA TYR A 161 -12.79 -14.31 13.24
C TYR A 161 -11.92 -13.05 13.39
N PRO A 162 -11.35 -12.50 12.30
CA PRO A 162 -11.47 -12.95 10.91
C PRO A 162 -10.39 -13.97 10.49
N THR A 163 -10.64 -14.71 9.42
CA THR A 163 -9.68 -15.63 8.76
C THR A 163 -9.48 -15.31 7.28
N SER A 164 -9.97 -14.16 6.82
CA SER A 164 -9.86 -13.72 5.43
C SER A 164 -9.70 -12.20 5.31
N LEU A 165 -9.31 -11.74 4.12
CA LEU A 165 -9.27 -10.31 3.79
C LEU A 165 -10.68 -9.70 3.86
N MET A 166 -11.69 -10.38 3.30
CA MET A 166 -13.08 -9.91 3.33
C MET A 166 -13.64 -9.85 4.76
N GLY A 167 -13.31 -10.81 5.63
CA GLY A 167 -13.66 -10.78 7.05
C GLY A 167 -12.98 -9.64 7.78
N SER A 168 -11.71 -9.34 7.45
CA SER A 168 -11.00 -8.19 8.05
C SER A 168 -11.64 -6.84 7.64
N ILE A 169 -12.04 -6.72 6.37
CA ILE A 169 -12.78 -5.56 5.85
C ILE A 169 -14.15 -5.45 6.53
N ALA A 170 -14.88 -6.57 6.62
CA ALA A 170 -16.20 -6.62 7.24
C ALA A 170 -16.15 -6.29 8.73
N LEU A 171 -15.14 -6.79 9.47
CA LEU A 171 -14.95 -6.45 10.88
C LEU A 171 -14.65 -4.96 11.09
N LEU A 172 -13.77 -4.36 10.26
CA LEU A 172 -13.51 -2.92 10.35
C LEU A 172 -14.75 -2.10 10.02
N ARG A 173 -15.49 -2.49 8.98
CA ARG A 173 -16.77 -1.87 8.61
C ARG A 173 -17.79 -1.98 9.74
N GLN A 174 -17.93 -3.16 10.33
CA GLN A 174 -18.80 -3.39 11.49
C GLN A 174 -18.39 -2.50 12.67
N THR A 175 -17.09 -2.36 12.92
CA THR A 175 -16.56 -1.49 13.99
C THR A 175 -17.00 -0.03 13.80
N TYR A 176 -17.01 0.49 12.57
CA TYR A 176 -17.54 1.83 12.30
C TYR A 176 -19.04 1.94 12.59
N TYR A 177 -19.85 0.95 12.19
CA TYR A 177 -21.28 0.93 12.51
C TYR A 177 -21.54 0.80 14.01
N ASP A 178 -20.80 -0.07 14.69
CA ASP A 178 -20.85 -0.24 16.14
C ASP A 178 -20.49 1.06 16.86
N ALA A 179 -19.46 1.79 16.40
CA ALA A 179 -19.06 3.07 16.96
C ALA A 179 -20.12 4.18 16.76
N GLN A 180 -20.81 4.19 15.61
CA GLN A 180 -21.93 5.09 15.34
C GLN A 180 -23.15 4.78 16.22
N TRP A 181 -23.46 3.49 16.41
CA TRP A 181 -24.50 3.05 17.34
C TRP A 181 -24.13 3.40 18.78
N TYR A 182 -22.89 3.12 19.19
CA TYR A 182 -22.36 3.39 20.53
C TYR A 182 -22.47 4.86 20.91
N SER A 183 -22.29 5.77 19.95
CA SER A 183 -22.44 7.22 20.16
C SER A 183 -23.87 7.67 20.51
N LYS A 184 -24.87 6.81 20.31
CA LYS A 184 -26.30 7.12 20.50
C LYS A 184 -26.94 6.36 21.67
N GLN A 185 -26.36 5.24 22.07
CA GLN A 185 -26.84 4.42 23.19
C GLN A 185 -26.33 4.94 24.56
N LYS A 186 -26.95 4.51 25.66
CA LYS A 186 -26.56 4.86 27.04
C LYS A 186 -26.57 3.67 28.01
N GLU A 187 -26.74 2.47 27.49
CA GLU A 187 -26.96 1.24 28.26
C GLU A 187 -25.64 0.58 28.67
N GLU A 188 -24.59 0.73 27.84
CA GLU A 188 -23.29 0.13 28.10
C GLU A 188 -22.13 1.13 27.96
N TYR A 189 -21.04 0.83 28.66
CA TYR A 189 -19.74 1.46 28.45
C TYR A 189 -18.80 0.46 27.78
N ASN A 190 -18.24 0.84 26.64
CA ASN A 190 -17.33 0.02 25.85
C ASN A 190 -16.05 0.82 25.56
N ILE A 191 -14.94 0.42 26.18
CA ILE A 191 -13.64 1.08 26.07
C ILE A 191 -13.18 1.14 24.62
N SER A 192 -13.30 0.04 23.87
CA SER A 192 -12.81 -0.01 22.49
C SER A 192 -13.62 0.92 21.59
N LEU A 193 -14.96 0.93 21.69
CA LEU A 193 -15.78 1.83 20.87
C LEU A 193 -15.64 3.31 21.30
N ALA A 194 -15.47 3.58 22.59
CA ALA A 194 -15.19 4.92 23.09
C ALA A 194 -13.86 5.46 22.53
N GLU A 195 -12.78 4.69 22.64
CA GLU A 195 -11.47 5.09 22.13
C GLU A 195 -11.44 5.16 20.60
N PHE A 196 -12.17 4.26 19.92
CA PHE A 196 -12.34 4.34 18.47
C PHE A 196 -12.97 5.65 18.04
N ASN A 197 -14.02 6.11 18.73
CA ASN A 197 -14.67 7.40 18.46
C ASN A 197 -13.76 8.59 18.79
N ASN A 198 -13.04 8.55 19.92
CA ASN A 198 -12.13 9.61 20.35
C ASN A 198 -11.00 9.89 19.36
N GLN A 199 -10.55 8.87 18.62
CA GLN A 199 -9.47 8.99 17.65
C GLN A 199 -9.93 9.35 16.22
N GLN A 200 -11.22 9.62 15.97
CA GLN A 200 -11.73 9.87 14.62
C GLN A 200 -11.38 11.24 14.03
N SER A 201 -10.87 12.17 14.84
CA SER A 201 -10.52 13.55 14.46
C SER A 201 -9.03 13.77 14.20
N ILE A 202 -8.18 12.83 14.61
CA ILE A 202 -6.73 12.87 14.33
C ILE A 202 -6.43 12.27 12.95
N PRO A 203 -5.22 12.43 12.40
CA PRO A 203 -4.84 11.76 11.15
C PRO A 203 -5.12 10.25 11.20
N GLN A 204 -5.62 9.69 10.09
CA GLN A 204 -5.98 8.27 9.99
C GLN A 204 -4.96 7.57 9.09
N LEU A 205 -4.15 6.66 9.63
CA LEU A 205 -3.10 5.94 8.91
C LEU A 205 -3.51 4.49 8.67
N PHE A 206 -3.45 4.02 7.43
CA PHE A 206 -3.81 2.65 7.05
C PHE A 206 -2.60 1.93 6.45
N GLU A 207 -2.16 0.84 7.07
CA GLU A 207 -1.15 -0.06 6.49
C GLU A 207 -1.82 -1.11 5.61
N VAL A 208 -1.42 -1.12 4.33
CA VAL A 208 -1.79 -2.14 3.37
C VAL A 208 -0.59 -2.57 2.54
N ASP A 209 -0.71 -3.72 1.89
CA ASP A 209 0.26 -4.19 0.89
C ASP A 209 -0.41 -4.24 -0.48
N GLY A 210 0.26 -3.72 -1.51
CA GLY A 210 -0.22 -3.76 -2.89
C GLY A 210 -1.24 -2.68 -3.25
N TRP A 211 -1.18 -2.20 -4.49
CA TRP A 211 -2.04 -1.13 -5.02
C TRP A 211 -3.54 -1.44 -4.92
N GLN A 212 -3.95 -2.72 -5.00
CA GLN A 212 -5.37 -3.09 -4.87
C GLN A 212 -5.89 -2.85 -3.46
N ASN A 213 -5.08 -3.10 -2.43
CA ASN A 213 -5.49 -2.87 -1.05
C ASN A 213 -5.50 -1.36 -0.72
N VAL A 214 -4.73 -0.53 -1.44
CA VAL A 214 -4.89 0.93 -1.40
C VAL A 214 -6.32 1.32 -1.83
N LEU A 215 -6.82 0.75 -2.94
CA LEU A 215 -8.19 1.01 -3.39
C LEU A 215 -9.26 0.48 -2.41
N ARG A 216 -9.00 -0.68 -1.77
CA ARG A 216 -9.91 -1.23 -0.74
C ARG A 216 -9.98 -0.33 0.49
N ALA A 217 -8.84 0.14 0.99
CA ALA A 217 -8.78 1.08 2.10
C ALA A 217 -9.47 2.41 1.75
N ASP A 218 -9.22 2.97 0.57
CA ASP A 218 -9.91 4.17 0.06
C ASP A 218 -11.42 4.00 0.00
N LYS A 219 -11.91 2.84 -0.45
CA LYS A 219 -13.35 2.53 -0.49
C LYS A 219 -14.00 2.55 0.90
N ILE A 220 -13.34 1.95 1.90
CA ILE A 220 -13.80 2.02 3.31
C ILE A 220 -13.78 3.48 3.79
N GLY A 221 -12.72 4.22 3.46
CA GLY A 221 -12.60 5.63 3.80
C GLY A 221 -13.78 6.44 3.25
N LYS A 222 -14.11 6.27 1.97
CA LYS A 222 -15.28 6.89 1.33
C LYS A 222 -16.60 6.48 1.96
N GLU A 223 -16.77 5.20 2.33
CA GLU A 223 -17.97 4.68 3.01
C GLU A 223 -18.24 5.42 4.34
N PHE A 224 -17.19 5.80 5.07
CA PHE A 224 -17.29 6.42 6.41
C PHE A 224 -16.79 7.88 6.47
N GLY A 225 -16.58 8.53 5.33
CA GLY A 225 -16.14 9.93 5.26
C GLY A 225 -14.74 10.18 5.83
N LYS A 226 -13.80 9.25 5.62
CA LYS A 226 -12.39 9.33 6.05
C LYS A 226 -11.45 9.42 4.86
N GLN A 227 -10.44 10.28 5.00
CA GLN A 227 -9.29 10.33 4.10
C GLN A 227 -8.09 9.67 4.78
N TYR A 228 -7.72 8.47 4.35
CA TYR A 228 -6.57 7.78 4.92
C TYR A 228 -5.25 8.29 4.35
N ILE A 229 -4.23 8.36 5.21
CA ILE A 229 -2.83 8.31 4.84
C ILE A 229 -2.48 6.82 4.72
N ILE A 230 -2.01 6.36 3.56
CA ILE A 230 -1.88 4.93 3.29
C ILE A 230 -0.41 4.55 3.19
N LYS A 231 0.09 3.72 4.11
CA LYS A 231 1.34 3.00 3.91
C LYS A 231 1.07 1.86 2.95
N SER A 232 1.75 1.86 1.81
CA SER A 232 1.45 0.97 0.69
C SER A 232 2.58 -0.03 0.41
N GLY A 233 2.48 -0.76 -0.72
CA GLY A 233 3.43 -1.80 -1.11
C GLY A 233 4.60 -1.33 -1.96
N GLY A 234 4.54 -0.12 -2.55
CA GLY A 234 5.55 0.36 -3.49
C GLY A 234 5.35 -0.14 -4.93
N ASP A 235 4.13 -0.58 -5.26
CA ASP A 235 3.73 -1.13 -6.56
C ASP A 235 2.64 -0.29 -7.26
N GLU A 236 2.48 0.97 -6.85
CA GLU A 236 1.45 1.88 -7.34
C GLU A 236 1.58 2.21 -8.82
N TYR A 237 2.82 2.15 -9.35
CA TYR A 237 3.11 2.30 -10.78
C TYR A 237 2.28 1.37 -11.68
N GLN A 238 1.77 0.24 -11.15
CA GLN A 238 0.96 -0.70 -11.91
C GLN A 238 -0.40 -0.10 -12.31
N ARG A 239 -0.96 0.81 -11.51
CA ARG A 239 -2.29 1.44 -11.72
C ARG A 239 -2.30 2.88 -11.22
N ILE A 240 -1.35 3.69 -11.69
CA ILE A 240 -1.12 5.04 -11.18
C ILE A 240 -2.36 5.96 -11.24
N ASP A 241 -3.16 5.87 -12.30
CA ASP A 241 -4.37 6.69 -12.46
C ASP A 241 -5.44 6.34 -11.42
N ALA A 242 -5.59 5.04 -11.10
CA ALA A 242 -6.50 4.58 -10.07
C ALA A 242 -6.03 5.02 -8.69
N ILE A 243 -4.72 4.96 -8.42
CA ILE A 243 -4.13 5.45 -7.18
C ILE A 243 -4.33 6.96 -7.04
N LYS A 244 -4.10 7.74 -8.11
CA LYS A 244 -4.37 9.17 -8.12
C LYS A 244 -5.83 9.50 -7.79
N ALA A 245 -6.77 8.71 -8.30
CA ALA A 245 -8.21 8.88 -8.07
C ALA A 245 -8.66 8.64 -6.62
N THR A 246 -7.82 8.03 -5.78
CA THR A 246 -8.08 7.91 -4.32
C THR A 246 -7.90 9.25 -3.59
N GLY A 247 -7.05 10.14 -4.10
CA GLY A 247 -6.61 11.34 -3.39
C GLY A 247 -5.82 11.06 -2.11
N ALA A 248 -5.45 9.80 -1.83
CA ALA A 248 -4.71 9.42 -0.64
C ALA A 248 -3.29 10.01 -0.65
N SER A 249 -2.80 10.37 0.53
CA SER A 249 -1.37 10.60 0.72
C SER A 249 -0.70 9.27 1.05
N LEU A 250 0.45 8.98 0.44
CA LEU A 250 1.08 7.66 0.55
C LEU A 250 2.35 7.69 1.41
N ILE A 251 2.61 6.60 2.13
CA ILE A 251 3.91 6.30 2.75
C ILE A 251 4.48 5.10 2.02
N VAL A 252 5.55 5.33 1.26
CA VAL A 252 6.06 4.37 0.27
C VAL A 252 7.37 3.75 0.78
N PRO A 253 7.46 2.41 0.87
CA PRO A 253 8.71 1.76 1.19
C PRO A 253 9.67 1.83 0.00
N ILE A 254 10.97 1.94 0.28
CA ILE A 254 12.04 1.81 -0.72
C ILE A 254 12.80 0.48 -0.58
N ASN A 255 12.16 -0.55 -0.03
CA ASN A 255 12.72 -1.90 0.04
C ASN A 255 12.52 -2.61 -1.31
N PHE A 256 13.35 -2.26 -2.29
CA PHE A 256 13.28 -2.87 -3.62
C PHE A 256 13.71 -4.34 -3.57
N VAL A 257 13.01 -5.16 -4.35
CA VAL A 257 13.30 -6.60 -4.45
C VAL A 257 14.76 -6.79 -4.87
N LYS A 258 15.47 -7.72 -4.21
CA LYS A 258 16.83 -8.09 -4.59
C LYS A 258 16.80 -8.77 -5.97
N ALA A 259 17.91 -8.69 -6.71
CA ALA A 259 18.02 -9.41 -7.97
C ALA A 259 17.79 -10.90 -7.74
N TYR A 260 16.95 -11.53 -8.56
CA TYR A 260 16.75 -12.97 -8.50
C TYR A 260 18.00 -13.69 -8.98
N GLU A 261 18.39 -14.76 -8.28
CA GLU A 261 19.45 -15.66 -8.75
C GLU A 261 18.90 -16.51 -9.90
N VAL A 262 19.31 -16.20 -11.12
CA VAL A 262 18.86 -16.87 -12.36
C VAL A 262 19.93 -17.83 -12.92
N GLU A 263 21.02 -18.00 -12.19
CA GLU A 263 22.11 -18.92 -12.54
C GLU A 263 21.71 -20.38 -12.28
N ASP A 264 20.81 -20.60 -11.32
CA ASP A 264 20.18 -21.90 -11.10
C ASP A 264 18.96 -22.06 -12.04
N SER A 265 19.03 -23.08 -12.91
CA SER A 265 17.99 -23.36 -13.91
C SER A 265 16.62 -23.73 -13.33
N LEU A 266 16.58 -24.21 -12.09
CA LEU A 266 15.39 -24.65 -11.37
C LEU A 266 14.71 -23.45 -10.70
N GLU A 267 15.50 -22.54 -10.10
CA GLU A 267 15.00 -21.25 -9.60
C GLU A 267 14.49 -20.37 -10.74
N ALA A 268 15.22 -20.31 -11.86
CA ALA A 268 14.83 -19.53 -13.04
C ALA A 268 13.45 -19.92 -13.62
N ARG A 269 13.07 -21.20 -13.53
CA ARG A 269 11.75 -21.68 -14.00
C ARG A 269 10.59 -21.28 -13.09
N ASN A 270 10.87 -20.99 -11.82
CA ASN A 270 9.86 -20.64 -10.82
C ASN A 270 9.63 -19.12 -10.71
N ILE A 271 10.48 -18.31 -11.33
CA ILE A 271 10.30 -16.85 -11.36
C ILE A 271 9.28 -16.49 -12.45
N THR A 272 8.18 -15.90 -12.01
CA THR A 272 7.13 -15.41 -12.91
C THR A 272 7.55 -14.12 -13.61
N LEU A 273 7.00 -13.86 -14.80
CA LEU A 273 7.18 -12.57 -15.48
C LEU A 273 6.72 -11.39 -14.62
N ALA A 274 5.68 -11.57 -13.80
CA ALA A 274 5.21 -10.56 -12.87
C ALA A 274 6.27 -10.19 -11.82
N GLN A 275 6.97 -11.19 -11.27
CA GLN A 275 8.08 -10.99 -10.34
C GLN A 275 9.25 -10.24 -10.99
N MET A 276 9.65 -10.63 -12.21
CA MET A 276 10.72 -9.93 -12.94
C MET A 276 10.37 -8.47 -13.23
N LYS A 277 9.14 -8.20 -13.68
CA LYS A 277 8.64 -6.83 -13.88
C LYS A 277 8.61 -6.06 -12.55
N GLY A 278 8.20 -6.73 -11.47
CA GLY A 278 8.22 -6.17 -10.12
C GLY A 278 9.60 -5.66 -9.72
N TRP A 279 10.62 -6.49 -9.90
CA TRP A 279 12.02 -6.16 -9.65
C TRP A 279 12.51 -4.98 -10.52
N GLU A 280 12.24 -5.00 -11.83
CA GLU A 280 12.69 -3.96 -12.76
C GLU A 280 12.01 -2.60 -12.50
N LEU A 281 10.70 -2.61 -12.23
CA LEU A 281 9.88 -1.39 -12.20
C LEU A 281 9.76 -0.77 -10.80
N ALA A 282 9.92 -1.52 -9.71
CA ALA A 282 9.76 -1.00 -8.35
C ALA A 282 10.61 0.27 -8.07
N PRO A 283 11.87 0.37 -8.51
CA PRO A 283 12.67 1.59 -8.37
C PRO A 283 12.06 2.86 -9.01
N THR A 284 11.23 2.71 -10.04
CA THR A 284 10.59 3.84 -10.74
C THR A 284 9.40 4.41 -9.98
N ASN A 285 8.88 3.68 -8.99
CA ASN A 285 7.63 4.00 -8.32
C ASN A 285 7.58 5.41 -7.72
N PRO A 286 8.60 5.89 -6.97
CA PRO A 286 8.59 7.27 -6.46
C PRO A 286 8.55 8.33 -7.56
N ALA A 287 9.24 8.11 -8.68
CA ALA A 287 9.26 9.02 -9.82
C ALA A 287 7.89 9.09 -10.52
N VAL A 288 7.22 7.94 -10.64
CA VAL A 288 5.87 7.85 -11.21
C VAL A 288 4.85 8.59 -10.32
N LEU A 289 4.96 8.44 -8.99
CA LEU A 289 4.14 9.18 -8.03
C LEU A 289 4.35 10.70 -8.12
N GLU A 290 5.62 11.13 -8.18
CA GLU A 290 5.98 12.55 -8.37
C GLU A 290 5.35 13.11 -9.65
N LYS A 291 5.55 12.43 -10.79
CA LYS A 291 5.02 12.85 -12.09
C LYS A 291 3.49 12.89 -12.11
N ALA A 292 2.83 12.00 -11.38
CA ALA A 292 1.38 11.98 -11.25
C ALA A 292 0.83 13.09 -10.35
N GLY A 293 1.69 13.75 -9.56
CA GLY A 293 1.33 14.75 -8.57
C GLY A 293 0.72 14.16 -7.28
N ILE A 294 1.04 12.90 -6.98
CA ILE A 294 0.55 12.23 -5.77
C ILE A 294 1.46 12.61 -4.59
N LYS A 295 0.87 13.01 -3.46
CA LYS A 295 1.63 13.34 -2.26
C LYS A 295 2.14 12.06 -1.60
N PHE A 296 3.45 11.91 -1.45
CA PHE A 296 4.04 10.75 -0.79
C PHE A 296 5.23 11.10 0.12
N SER A 297 5.42 10.31 1.16
CA SER A 297 6.65 10.23 1.94
C SER A 297 7.35 8.88 1.71
N ILE A 298 8.64 8.82 2.01
CA ILE A 298 9.45 7.60 1.94
C ILE A 298 9.72 7.08 3.35
N THR A 299 9.66 5.77 3.54
CA THR A 299 9.98 5.10 4.81
C THR A 299 11.14 4.12 4.68
N ALA A 300 11.96 4.03 5.72
CA ALA A 300 12.98 2.99 5.86
C ALA A 300 12.39 1.65 6.35
N PHE A 301 11.11 1.64 6.72
CA PHE A 301 10.43 0.43 7.16
C PHE A 301 10.47 -0.68 6.11
N GLY A 302 10.74 -1.89 6.56
CA GLY A 302 10.85 -3.08 5.72
C GLY A 302 12.27 -3.35 5.19
N LEU A 303 13.23 -2.43 5.33
CA LEU A 303 14.62 -2.70 5.02
C LEU A 303 15.23 -3.69 6.03
N ASP A 304 15.99 -4.66 5.54
CA ASP A 304 16.79 -5.56 6.39
C ASP A 304 17.83 -4.75 7.21
N ASN A 305 18.38 -3.70 6.60
CA ASN A 305 19.36 -2.81 7.19
C ASN A 305 19.05 -1.35 6.82
N VAL A 306 18.89 -0.49 7.83
CA VAL A 306 18.61 0.94 7.63
C VAL A 306 19.71 1.63 6.81
N LYS A 307 20.93 1.10 6.76
CA LYS A 307 22.03 1.62 5.93
C LYS A 307 21.74 1.54 4.43
N ASP A 308 20.89 0.62 3.99
CA ASP A 308 20.53 0.48 2.58
C ASP A 308 19.60 1.61 2.10
N PHE A 309 19.06 2.41 3.03
CA PHE A 309 18.17 3.53 2.75
C PHE A 309 18.72 4.49 1.69
N TRP A 310 19.96 4.96 1.86
CA TRP A 310 20.57 5.91 0.91
C TRP A 310 20.87 5.29 -0.45
N THR A 311 21.24 4.01 -0.49
CA THR A 311 21.43 3.27 -1.73
C THR A 311 20.12 3.19 -2.51
N ASN A 312 19.01 2.90 -1.83
CA ASN A 312 17.71 2.75 -2.48
C ASN A 312 17.10 4.12 -2.86
N ILE A 313 17.30 5.18 -2.09
CA ILE A 313 16.93 6.55 -2.51
C ILE A 313 17.69 6.95 -3.77
N ARG A 314 19.01 6.75 -3.82
CA ARG A 314 19.81 7.04 -5.02
C ARG A 314 19.31 6.23 -6.22
N THR A 315 18.97 4.96 -5.99
CA THR A 315 18.39 4.10 -7.02
C THR A 315 17.05 4.66 -7.54
N ALA A 316 16.19 5.20 -6.68
CA ALA A 316 14.96 5.88 -7.13
C ALA A 316 15.25 7.16 -7.93
N ILE A 317 16.26 7.94 -7.54
CA ILE A 317 16.70 9.15 -8.25
C ILE A 317 17.26 8.81 -9.63
N GLU A 318 18.12 7.79 -9.71
CA GLU A 318 18.63 7.25 -10.99
C GLU A 318 17.49 6.76 -11.91
N ASN A 319 16.33 6.41 -11.35
CA ASN A 319 15.13 6.00 -12.07
C ASN A 319 14.07 7.11 -12.20
N GLY A 320 14.45 8.38 -11.98
CA GLY A 320 13.68 9.55 -12.37
C GLY A 320 13.06 10.37 -11.23
N LEU A 321 13.23 9.99 -9.97
CA LEU A 321 12.81 10.81 -8.83
C LEU A 321 13.70 12.04 -8.72
N THR A 322 13.14 13.25 -8.61
CA THR A 322 13.98 14.44 -8.44
C THR A 322 14.58 14.50 -7.03
N GLU A 323 15.81 15.00 -6.89
CA GLU A 323 16.45 15.22 -5.58
C GLU A 323 15.60 16.13 -4.66
N LYS A 324 14.93 17.12 -5.24
CA LYS A 324 14.01 18.01 -4.51
C LYS A 324 12.85 17.21 -3.91
N GLN A 325 12.17 16.41 -4.71
CA GLN A 325 11.05 15.61 -4.22
C GLN A 325 11.52 14.53 -3.25
N ALA A 326 12.68 13.90 -3.50
CA ALA A 326 13.29 12.96 -2.58
C ALA A 326 13.50 13.59 -1.20
N LEU A 327 14.05 14.81 -1.13
CA LEU A 327 14.26 15.53 0.12
C LEU A 327 12.93 15.85 0.83
N LEU A 328 11.92 16.35 0.10
CA LEU A 328 10.60 16.64 0.67
C LEU A 328 9.92 15.39 1.25
N ALA A 329 10.05 14.26 0.55
CA ALA A 329 9.45 12.98 0.92
C ALA A 329 10.04 12.37 2.20
N VAL A 330 11.20 12.85 2.66
CA VAL A 330 11.86 12.39 3.90
C VAL A 330 11.98 13.49 4.95
N THR A 331 11.40 14.67 4.73
CA THR A 331 11.46 15.80 5.68
C THR A 331 10.09 16.43 5.90
N GLU A 332 9.70 17.40 5.08
CA GLU A 332 8.49 18.22 5.25
C GLU A 332 7.19 17.40 5.13
N ILE A 333 7.09 16.54 4.12
CA ILE A 333 5.87 15.76 3.85
C ILE A 333 5.53 14.81 5.01
N PRO A 334 6.44 13.92 5.47
CA PRO A 334 6.16 13.05 6.61
C PRO A 334 5.91 13.82 7.91
N ALA A 335 6.61 14.94 8.16
CA ALA A 335 6.34 15.79 9.31
C ALA A 335 4.91 16.36 9.31
N GLY A 336 4.41 16.75 8.14
CA GLY A 336 3.02 17.20 7.97
C GLY A 336 1.99 16.08 8.13
N MET A 337 2.29 14.87 7.66
CA MET A 337 1.41 13.70 7.79
C MET A 337 1.12 13.32 9.24
N ILE A 338 2.11 13.44 10.12
CA ILE A 338 2.03 13.00 11.53
C ILE A 338 1.88 14.17 12.52
N GLY A 339 1.60 15.37 12.01
CA GLY A 339 1.27 16.54 12.83
C GLY A 339 2.45 17.10 13.65
N ILE A 340 3.66 17.12 13.08
CA ILE A 340 4.87 17.69 13.71
C ILE A 340 5.61 18.71 12.82
N ALA A 341 4.98 19.19 11.75
CA ALA A 341 5.58 20.15 10.81
C ALA A 341 5.88 21.52 11.44
N ASP A 342 5.20 21.86 12.56
CA ASP A 342 5.48 23.03 13.39
C ASP A 342 6.80 22.88 14.19
N LYS A 343 7.31 21.65 14.34
CA LYS A 343 8.49 21.32 15.17
C LYS A 343 9.70 20.92 14.35
N VAL A 344 9.53 20.13 13.29
CA VAL A 344 10.61 19.54 12.48
C VAL A 344 10.22 19.47 10.99
N GLY A 345 11.13 18.98 10.15
CA GLY A 345 10.90 18.79 8.71
C GLY A 345 11.37 19.95 7.82
N THR A 346 11.60 21.14 8.39
CA THR A 346 12.27 22.26 7.70
C THR A 346 13.20 23.01 8.66
N LEU A 347 14.09 23.84 8.12
CA LEU A 347 14.98 24.73 8.90
C LEU A 347 14.40 26.13 8.93
N GLU A 348 13.59 26.42 9.93
CA GLU A 348 12.91 27.70 10.11
C GLU A 348 13.04 28.18 11.55
N LYS A 349 13.02 29.51 11.74
CA LYS A 349 13.02 30.12 13.07
C LYS A 349 11.84 29.59 13.90
N GLY A 350 12.12 29.23 15.15
CA GLY A 350 11.14 28.72 16.12
C GLY A 350 11.01 27.20 16.13
N LYS A 351 11.40 26.50 15.06
CA LYS A 351 11.41 25.03 15.00
C LYS A 351 12.53 24.45 15.87
N LEU A 352 12.40 23.16 16.19
CA LEU A 352 13.45 22.43 16.88
C LEU A 352 14.72 22.37 16.01
N ALA A 353 15.87 22.50 16.65
CA ALA A 353 17.17 22.30 16.03
C ALA A 353 17.38 20.81 15.73
N ASN A 354 16.79 20.37 14.62
CA ASN A 354 16.75 18.98 14.17
C ASN A 354 17.29 18.90 12.73
N PHE A 355 18.61 18.75 12.58
CA PHE A 355 19.30 18.89 11.30
C PHE A 355 20.54 17.99 11.19
N ILE A 356 20.93 17.64 9.97
CA ILE A 356 22.17 16.91 9.68
C ILE A 356 23.21 17.83 9.05
N ILE A 357 24.49 17.50 9.27
CA ILE A 357 25.63 18.12 8.60
C ILE A 357 26.29 17.06 7.72
N THR A 358 26.54 17.42 6.46
CA THR A 358 27.09 16.48 5.47
C THR A 358 28.31 17.03 4.74
N SER A 359 29.17 16.11 4.28
CA SER A 359 30.44 16.45 3.62
C SER A 359 30.28 16.96 2.18
N ASP A 360 29.19 16.58 1.51
CA ASP A 360 28.82 17.01 0.15
C ASP A 360 27.28 17.03 0.04
N SER A 361 26.74 17.22 -1.17
CA SER A 361 25.31 17.10 -1.44
C SER A 361 24.76 15.75 -0.97
N LEU A 362 23.61 15.80 -0.30
CA LEU A 362 23.00 14.68 0.43
C LEU A 362 22.90 13.38 -0.37
N PHE A 363 22.57 13.47 -1.67
CA PHE A 363 22.30 12.32 -2.53
C PHE A 363 23.53 11.80 -3.29
N LYS A 364 24.69 12.45 -3.17
CA LYS A 364 25.91 11.96 -3.82
C LYS A 364 26.43 10.70 -3.12
N LYS A 365 27.00 9.79 -3.91
CA LYS A 365 27.58 8.55 -3.37
C LYS A 365 28.79 8.74 -2.46
N THR A 366 29.53 9.82 -2.66
CA THR A 366 30.69 10.18 -1.85
C THR A 366 30.31 10.95 -0.59
N ASN A 367 29.03 11.29 -0.42
CA ASN A 367 28.56 12.04 0.74
C ASN A 367 28.68 11.20 2.02
N VAL A 368 29.02 11.87 3.11
CA VAL A 368 29.05 11.32 4.46
C VAL A 368 28.21 12.22 5.35
N ILE A 369 27.27 11.64 6.09
CA ILE A 369 26.58 12.33 7.18
C ILE A 369 27.54 12.39 8.36
N GLU A 370 28.07 13.58 8.63
CA GLU A 370 29.09 13.78 9.66
C GLU A 370 28.46 13.88 11.05
N GLU A 371 27.33 14.57 11.12
CA GLU A 371 26.63 14.86 12.36
C GLU A 371 25.12 14.82 12.16
N ASN A 372 24.42 14.46 13.22
CA ASN A 372 22.98 14.61 13.31
C ASN A 372 22.67 15.34 14.61
N TRP A 373 22.00 16.48 14.50
CA TRP A 373 21.57 17.28 15.60
C TRP A 373 20.09 16.97 15.85
N VAL A 374 19.78 16.52 17.06
CA VAL A 374 18.41 16.19 17.46
C VAL A 374 18.06 17.02 18.68
N GLN A 375 17.01 17.85 18.58
CA GLN A 375 16.60 18.79 19.63
C GLN A 375 17.76 19.69 20.13
N GLY A 376 18.64 20.13 19.23
CA GLY A 376 19.79 20.97 19.56
C GLY A 376 20.98 20.24 20.19
N LYS A 377 20.88 18.93 20.38
CA LYS A 377 21.98 18.08 20.86
C LYS A 377 22.74 17.48 19.69
N ARG A 378 24.07 17.61 19.72
CA ARG A 378 24.98 17.17 18.66
C ARG A 378 25.34 15.69 18.81
N PHE A 379 25.04 14.88 17.79
CA PHE A 379 25.53 13.51 17.67
C PHE A 379 26.56 13.43 16.55
N ILE A 380 27.80 13.07 16.91
CA ILE A 380 28.90 12.91 15.95
C ILE A 380 28.90 11.47 15.43
N LEU A 381 28.73 11.29 14.13
CA LEU A 381 28.47 9.97 13.52
C LEU A 381 29.73 9.32 12.93
N VAL A 382 30.77 10.11 12.70
CA VAL A 382 32.07 9.67 12.19
C VAL A 382 33.17 10.01 13.17
N LYS A 383 34.06 9.04 13.40
CA LYS A 383 35.30 9.27 14.14
C LYS A 383 36.36 9.74 13.15
N LYS A 384 36.95 10.91 13.43
CA LYS A 384 38.18 11.34 12.76
C LYS A 384 39.33 10.51 13.34
N ASP A 385 40.19 9.97 12.48
CA ASP A 385 41.44 9.37 12.95
C ASP A 385 42.41 10.47 13.45
N ALA A 386 43.54 10.05 14.03
CA ALA A 386 44.57 10.96 14.56
C ALA A 386 45.19 11.90 13.49
N SER A 387 44.94 11.65 12.20
CA SER A 387 45.39 12.47 11.07
C SER A 387 44.30 13.41 10.54
N GLY A 388 43.11 13.41 11.16
CA GLY A 388 41.97 14.23 10.75
C GLY A 388 41.13 13.64 9.61
N ASN A 389 41.43 12.43 9.14
CA ASN A 389 40.68 11.81 8.07
C ASN A 389 39.39 11.18 8.59
N VAL A 390 38.29 11.42 7.86
CA VAL A 390 36.98 10.85 8.14
C VAL A 390 36.97 9.40 7.65
N THR A 391 36.89 8.43 8.56
CA THR A 391 36.62 7.04 8.17
C THR A 391 35.13 6.91 7.88
N ALA A 392 34.76 6.97 6.61
CA ALA A 392 33.38 6.80 6.18
C ALA A 392 32.84 5.43 6.65
N PRO A 393 31.59 5.35 7.16
CA PRO A 393 30.92 4.08 7.28
C PRO A 393 30.87 3.45 5.89
N LYS A 394 31.43 2.24 5.72
CA LYS A 394 31.24 1.50 4.47
C LYS A 394 29.73 1.27 4.32
N ASP A 395 29.12 1.82 3.27
CA ASP A 395 27.80 1.39 2.79
C ASP A 395 27.83 -0.15 2.74
N SER A 396 26.79 -0.80 3.29
CA SER A 396 26.60 -2.23 3.04
C SER A 396 26.59 -2.40 1.54
N THR A 397 27.58 -3.10 1.00
CA THR A 397 27.57 -3.56 -0.38
C THR A 397 26.48 -4.61 -0.47
N ASN A 398 25.22 -4.17 -0.55
CA ASN A 398 24.17 -5.05 -1.02
C ASN A 398 24.63 -5.44 -2.42
N ARG A 399 25.05 -6.70 -2.58
CA ARG A 399 25.52 -7.23 -3.86
C ARG A 399 24.31 -7.38 -4.79
N MET A 400 23.68 -6.27 -5.17
CA MET A 400 23.16 -6.21 -6.53
C MET A 400 24.40 -6.30 -7.40
N ILE A 401 24.55 -7.42 -8.12
CA ILE A 401 25.66 -7.64 -9.03
C ILE A 401 25.81 -6.37 -9.88
N THR A 402 26.90 -5.65 -9.61
CA THR A 402 27.23 -4.42 -10.31
C THR A 402 27.74 -4.84 -11.68
N ARG A 403 26.80 -5.08 -12.61
CA ARG A 403 27.14 -5.00 -14.03
C ARG A 403 27.73 -3.62 -14.29
N LYS A 404 28.82 -3.57 -15.07
CA LYS A 404 29.40 -2.32 -15.59
C LYS A 404 28.27 -1.38 -16.04
N PRO A 405 28.38 -0.06 -15.81
CA PRO A 405 27.36 0.88 -16.24
C PRO A 405 27.36 0.93 -17.77
N GLU A 406 26.57 0.06 -18.39
CA GLU A 406 26.02 0.32 -19.71
C GLU A 406 25.01 1.46 -19.56
N PRO A 407 24.88 2.36 -20.53
CA PRO A 407 23.86 3.39 -20.50
C PRO A 407 22.49 2.71 -20.37
N LYS A 408 21.90 2.77 -19.16
CA LYS A 408 20.56 2.22 -18.91
C LYS A 408 19.61 3.00 -19.79
N LYS A 409 19.00 2.31 -20.76
CA LYS A 409 17.87 2.85 -21.50
C LYS A 409 16.81 3.28 -20.49
N PRO A 410 16.10 4.40 -20.72
CA PRO A 410 15.02 4.82 -19.83
C PRO A 410 14.07 3.64 -19.64
N VAL A 411 13.75 3.30 -18.38
CA VAL A 411 12.80 2.23 -18.07
C VAL A 411 11.45 2.64 -18.66
N VAL A 412 11.01 1.92 -19.68
CA VAL A 412 9.72 2.19 -20.34
C VAL A 412 8.65 1.43 -19.59
N MET A 413 7.70 2.17 -19.00
CA MET A 413 6.51 1.55 -18.41
C MET A 413 5.76 0.77 -19.49
N GLY A 414 5.59 -0.54 -19.27
CA GLY A 414 4.83 -1.38 -20.18
C GLY A 414 3.38 -0.88 -20.31
N SER A 415 2.85 -0.89 -21.53
CA SER A 415 1.42 -0.63 -21.75
C SER A 415 0.60 -1.86 -21.39
N LEU A 416 -0.65 -1.65 -20.97
CA LEU A 416 -1.62 -2.74 -20.83
C LEU A 416 -1.83 -3.39 -22.20
N ILE A 417 -1.71 -4.72 -22.24
CA ILE A 417 -1.91 -5.52 -23.46
C ILE A 417 -3.22 -6.26 -23.36
N TYR A 418 -4.07 -6.07 -24.36
CA TYR A 418 -5.36 -6.74 -24.49
C TYR A 418 -5.18 -8.09 -25.21
N PRO A 419 -5.86 -9.15 -24.74
CA PRO A 419 -5.69 -10.51 -25.22
C PRO A 419 -6.39 -10.81 -26.57
N PHE A 420 -6.29 -12.06 -27.04
CA PHE A 420 -6.96 -12.64 -28.23
C PHE A 420 -6.38 -12.32 -29.61
N THR A 421 -5.17 -11.78 -29.66
CA THR A 421 -4.32 -11.74 -30.86
C THR A 421 -2.91 -12.22 -30.53
N ALA A 422 -2.11 -12.61 -31.53
CA ALA A 422 -0.69 -12.91 -31.33
C ALA A 422 0.02 -11.71 -30.67
N PHE A 423 0.67 -11.95 -29.53
CA PHE A 423 1.30 -10.92 -28.67
C PHE A 423 0.36 -9.84 -28.10
N GLY A 424 -0.96 -9.96 -28.30
CA GLY A 424 -1.98 -9.01 -27.86
C GLY A 424 -1.93 -7.64 -28.54
N THR A 425 -2.79 -6.71 -28.13
CA THR A 425 -2.85 -5.33 -28.66
C THR A 425 -2.66 -4.29 -27.56
N ALA A 426 -1.94 -3.20 -27.83
CA ALA A 426 -1.77 -2.10 -26.87
C ALA A 426 -3.01 -1.20 -26.72
N LYS A 427 -3.97 -1.33 -27.64
CA LYS A 427 -5.25 -0.61 -27.59
C LYS A 427 -6.36 -1.59 -27.25
N ALA A 428 -7.31 -1.12 -26.44
CA ALA A 428 -8.54 -1.85 -26.20
C ALA A 428 -9.28 -2.09 -27.53
N PRO A 429 -9.93 -3.25 -27.72
CA PRO A 429 -10.81 -3.46 -28.86
C PRO A 429 -11.84 -2.33 -28.96
N ALA A 430 -11.92 -1.70 -30.13
CA ALA A 430 -12.91 -0.67 -30.38
C ALA A 430 -14.28 -1.30 -30.65
N GLN A 431 -15.33 -0.66 -30.17
CA GLN A 431 -16.68 -1.05 -30.50
C GLN A 431 -16.97 -0.67 -31.96
N GLU A 432 -17.22 -1.65 -32.81
CA GLU A 432 -17.52 -1.47 -34.23
C GLU A 432 -18.98 -1.85 -34.52
N THR A 433 -19.53 -1.32 -35.61
CA THR A 433 -20.77 -1.88 -36.21
C THR A 433 -20.35 -3.01 -37.14
N VAL A 434 -20.78 -4.24 -36.86
CA VAL A 434 -20.28 -5.45 -37.52
C VAL A 434 -21.46 -6.31 -37.97
N LEU A 435 -21.43 -6.77 -39.22
CA LEU A 435 -22.34 -7.78 -39.74
C LEU A 435 -21.58 -9.09 -39.94
N LEU A 436 -21.87 -10.09 -39.11
CA LEU A 436 -21.38 -11.47 -39.26
C LEU A 436 -22.35 -12.19 -40.20
N LYS A 437 -21.90 -12.70 -41.35
CA LYS A 437 -22.78 -13.34 -42.35
C LYS A 437 -22.61 -14.85 -42.45
N ASN A 438 -23.69 -15.54 -42.82
CA ASN A 438 -23.70 -16.97 -43.18
C ASN A 438 -23.23 -17.95 -42.08
N ALA A 439 -23.41 -17.59 -40.80
CA ALA A 439 -23.06 -18.46 -39.69
C ALA A 439 -24.17 -19.49 -39.39
N THR A 440 -23.81 -20.54 -38.64
CA THR A 440 -24.79 -21.28 -37.83
C THR A 440 -24.95 -20.58 -36.49
N VAL A 441 -26.10 -19.93 -36.26
CA VAL A 441 -26.35 -19.12 -35.06
C VAL A 441 -27.22 -19.90 -34.08
N TRP A 442 -26.70 -20.13 -32.88
CA TRP A 442 -27.44 -20.71 -31.76
C TRP A 442 -28.07 -19.57 -30.97
N THR A 443 -29.39 -19.38 -31.06
CA THR A 443 -30.02 -18.22 -30.41
C THR A 443 -30.29 -18.44 -28.93
N ASN A 444 -30.46 -19.70 -28.50
CA ASN A 444 -31.05 -20.07 -27.20
C ASN A 444 -32.44 -19.44 -26.96
N GLU A 445 -33.13 -19.11 -28.05
CA GLU A 445 -34.50 -18.58 -28.09
C GLU A 445 -35.41 -19.58 -28.82
N LYS A 446 -36.69 -19.21 -29.01
CA LYS A 446 -37.70 -20.05 -29.68
C LYS A 446 -37.27 -20.52 -31.08
N GLU A 447 -36.49 -19.72 -31.78
CA GLU A 447 -35.98 -20.00 -33.12
C GLU A 447 -34.90 -21.10 -33.15
N GLY A 448 -34.30 -21.43 -32.01
CA GLY A 448 -33.30 -22.50 -31.87
C GLY A 448 -32.00 -22.23 -32.65
N ILE A 449 -31.69 -23.10 -33.60
CA ILE A 449 -30.45 -23.05 -34.38
C ILE A 449 -30.76 -22.58 -35.80
N LEU A 450 -30.28 -21.38 -36.15
CA LEU A 450 -30.46 -20.79 -37.46
C LEU A 450 -29.27 -21.12 -38.37
N GLN A 451 -29.54 -21.80 -39.48
CA GLN A 451 -28.52 -22.10 -40.50
C GLN A 451 -28.43 -20.97 -41.53
N ASN A 452 -27.20 -20.62 -41.93
CA ASN A 452 -26.89 -19.56 -42.89
C ASN A 452 -27.54 -18.22 -42.49
N ALA A 453 -27.37 -17.85 -41.21
CA ALA A 453 -27.91 -16.64 -40.63
C ALA A 453 -26.83 -15.58 -40.42
N ASP A 454 -27.28 -14.35 -40.36
CA ASP A 454 -26.50 -13.15 -40.14
C ASP A 454 -26.78 -12.57 -38.75
N VAL A 455 -25.76 -11.98 -38.12
CA VAL A 455 -25.86 -11.26 -36.85
C VAL A 455 -25.30 -9.86 -37.03
N LEU A 456 -26.17 -8.85 -36.88
CA LEU A 456 -25.79 -7.44 -36.91
C LEU A 456 -25.58 -6.92 -35.50
N ILE A 457 -24.37 -6.44 -35.23
CA ILE A 457 -23.98 -5.80 -33.97
C ILE A 457 -23.84 -4.30 -34.22
N GLU A 458 -24.49 -3.49 -33.40
CA GLU A 458 -24.40 -2.03 -33.45
C GLU A 458 -24.40 -1.49 -32.01
N ASN A 459 -23.52 -0.51 -31.74
CA ASN A 459 -23.41 0.12 -30.43
C ASN A 459 -23.23 -0.87 -29.25
N GLY A 460 -22.49 -1.97 -29.48
CA GLY A 460 -22.21 -2.98 -28.46
C GLY A 460 -23.39 -3.89 -28.14
N LYS A 461 -24.46 -3.84 -28.94
CA LYS A 461 -25.67 -4.66 -28.81
C LYS A 461 -25.93 -5.44 -30.07
N ILE A 462 -26.60 -6.58 -29.93
CA ILE A 462 -27.18 -7.29 -31.07
C ILE A 462 -28.38 -6.46 -31.56
N LYS A 463 -28.27 -5.92 -32.78
CA LYS A 463 -29.32 -5.13 -33.42
C LYS A 463 -30.33 -6.02 -34.15
N ALA A 464 -29.84 -7.06 -34.82
CA ALA A 464 -30.69 -8.01 -35.55
C ALA A 464 -30.01 -9.37 -35.71
N VAL A 465 -30.82 -10.42 -35.74
CA VAL A 465 -30.43 -11.80 -36.13
C VAL A 465 -31.43 -12.27 -37.16
N GLY A 466 -30.97 -12.82 -38.29
CA GLY A 466 -31.88 -13.24 -39.36
C GLY A 466 -31.15 -13.64 -40.62
N LYS A 467 -31.83 -13.70 -41.76
CA LYS A 467 -31.18 -13.97 -43.05
C LYS A 467 -31.15 -12.70 -43.90
N ASN A 468 -30.10 -12.55 -44.70
CA ASN A 468 -29.96 -11.47 -45.68
C ASN A 468 -30.07 -10.07 -45.04
N LEU A 469 -29.45 -9.89 -43.87
CA LEU A 469 -29.46 -8.59 -43.20
C LEU A 469 -28.66 -7.57 -44.03
N ALA A 470 -29.18 -6.35 -44.13
CA ALA A 470 -28.50 -5.26 -44.83
C ALA A 470 -27.26 -4.81 -44.03
N ALA A 471 -26.10 -4.77 -44.68
CA ALA A 471 -24.85 -4.35 -44.03
C ALA A 471 -24.85 -2.86 -43.67
N GLY A 472 -25.42 -2.00 -44.52
CA GLY A 472 -25.31 -0.55 -44.34
C GLY A 472 -23.83 -0.14 -44.24
N SER A 473 -23.45 0.57 -43.17
CA SER A 473 -22.07 0.93 -42.85
C SER A 473 -21.33 -0.09 -41.98
N ALA A 474 -21.93 -1.26 -41.71
CA ALA A 474 -21.31 -2.29 -40.90
C ALA A 474 -20.13 -2.94 -41.62
N LYS A 475 -19.06 -3.23 -40.88
CA LYS A 475 -17.97 -4.07 -41.34
C LYS A 475 -18.50 -5.50 -41.51
N VAL A 476 -18.41 -6.03 -42.72
CA VAL A 476 -18.90 -7.38 -43.04
C VAL A 476 -17.81 -8.40 -42.75
N ILE A 477 -18.15 -9.45 -42.01
CA ILE A 477 -17.29 -10.60 -41.73
C ILE A 477 -18.03 -11.85 -42.20
N ASP A 478 -17.41 -12.60 -43.11
CA ASP A 478 -17.93 -13.89 -43.55
C ASP A 478 -17.66 -14.96 -42.47
N ALA A 479 -18.74 -15.49 -41.91
CA ALA A 479 -18.72 -16.53 -40.88
C ALA A 479 -19.22 -17.88 -41.45
N THR A 480 -19.11 -18.09 -42.76
CA THR A 480 -19.39 -19.38 -43.41
C THR A 480 -18.64 -20.52 -42.72
N GLY A 481 -19.38 -21.58 -42.35
CA GLY A 481 -18.84 -22.74 -41.64
C GLY A 481 -18.44 -22.48 -40.19
N LYS A 482 -18.77 -21.30 -39.63
CA LYS A 482 -18.55 -20.96 -38.22
C LYS A 482 -19.86 -21.02 -37.44
N HIS A 483 -19.72 -21.25 -36.13
CA HIS A 483 -20.82 -21.20 -35.19
C HIS A 483 -20.73 -19.92 -34.35
N ILE A 484 -21.89 -19.28 -34.13
CA ILE A 484 -22.03 -18.15 -33.22
C ILE A 484 -22.97 -18.59 -32.11
N THR A 485 -22.52 -18.45 -30.86
CA THR A 485 -23.30 -18.75 -29.65
C THR A 485 -23.31 -17.53 -28.73
N PRO A 486 -24.24 -17.46 -27.76
CA PRO A 486 -24.07 -16.57 -26.62
C PRO A 486 -22.77 -16.90 -25.88
N GLY A 487 -22.18 -15.89 -25.24
CA GLY A 487 -21.01 -16.10 -24.39
C GLY A 487 -21.36 -16.96 -23.18
N ILE A 488 -20.45 -17.84 -22.77
CA ILE A 488 -20.69 -18.77 -21.65
C ILE A 488 -20.77 -17.97 -20.35
N ILE A 489 -21.69 -18.39 -19.48
CA ILE A 489 -21.86 -17.87 -18.12
C ILE A 489 -21.43 -19.00 -17.16
N ASP A 490 -20.43 -18.72 -16.33
CA ASP A 490 -20.00 -19.61 -15.25
C ASP A 490 -20.71 -19.19 -13.96
N GLU A 491 -21.73 -19.95 -13.55
CA GLU A 491 -22.56 -19.63 -12.38
C GLU A 491 -21.94 -20.10 -11.05
N HIS A 492 -20.83 -20.84 -11.06
CA HIS A 492 -20.14 -21.25 -9.85
C HIS A 492 -18.63 -21.14 -10.01
N SER A 493 -18.11 -19.94 -9.74
CA SER A 493 -16.69 -19.65 -9.89
C SER A 493 -16.03 -19.19 -8.59
N HIS A 494 -14.76 -19.52 -8.45
CA HIS A 494 -13.89 -19.11 -7.33
C HIS A 494 -12.69 -18.29 -7.80
N ILE A 495 -12.73 -17.79 -9.03
CA ILE A 495 -11.69 -16.91 -9.58
C ILE A 495 -11.83 -15.49 -9.04
N ALA A 496 -10.78 -14.68 -9.23
CA ALA A 496 -10.76 -13.24 -8.96
C ALA A 496 -11.04 -12.87 -7.50
N GLY A 497 -10.85 -13.77 -6.53
CA GLY A 497 -10.89 -13.47 -5.09
C GLY A 497 -9.49 -13.25 -4.50
N ALA A 498 -9.19 -12.04 -4.02
CA ALA A 498 -7.94 -11.73 -3.33
C ALA A 498 -7.98 -12.22 -1.87
N GLY A 499 -6.97 -12.97 -1.44
CA GLY A 499 -6.86 -13.44 -0.06
C GLY A 499 -7.83 -14.56 0.30
N GLY A 500 -8.36 -15.28 -0.69
CA GLY A 500 -9.32 -16.37 -0.52
C GLY A 500 -10.75 -15.95 -0.85
N ILE A 501 -11.62 -16.96 -1.00
CA ILE A 501 -13.04 -16.80 -1.35
C ILE A 501 -13.98 -17.15 -0.17
N ASN A 502 -13.44 -17.47 1.01
CA ASN A 502 -14.21 -17.88 2.19
C ASN A 502 -13.77 -17.11 3.43
N GLU A 503 -14.73 -16.85 4.31
CA GLU A 503 -14.52 -16.56 5.73
C GLU A 503 -15.08 -17.72 6.55
N GLY A 504 -14.20 -18.59 7.03
CA GLY A 504 -14.57 -19.87 7.64
C GLY A 504 -14.68 -19.86 9.16
N ALA A 505 -14.46 -18.72 9.82
CA ALA A 505 -14.41 -18.64 11.27
C ALA A 505 -15.79 -18.82 11.95
N GLN A 506 -16.88 -18.69 11.20
CA GLN A 506 -18.24 -18.69 11.73
C GLN A 506 -19.16 -19.48 10.79
N SER A 507 -20.23 -20.06 11.34
CA SER A 507 -21.24 -20.79 10.55
C SER A 507 -22.03 -19.87 9.61
N SER A 508 -22.10 -18.58 9.94
CA SER A 508 -22.70 -17.56 9.10
C SER A 508 -21.75 -16.39 9.00
N SER A 509 -21.30 -16.09 7.79
CA SER A 509 -20.53 -14.91 7.42
C SER A 509 -21.30 -14.04 6.42
N ALA A 510 -22.61 -13.88 6.63
CA ALA A 510 -23.52 -13.10 5.78
C ALA A 510 -23.06 -11.64 5.55
N GLU A 511 -22.27 -11.10 6.46
CA GLU A 511 -21.70 -9.76 6.43
C GLU A 511 -20.52 -9.60 5.46
N VAL A 512 -19.81 -10.68 5.11
CA VAL A 512 -18.68 -10.61 4.18
C VAL A 512 -19.15 -10.53 2.74
N ARG A 513 -18.33 -9.91 1.89
CA ARG A 513 -18.68 -9.62 0.51
C ARG A 513 -17.53 -9.93 -0.43
N ILE A 514 -17.79 -10.76 -1.44
CA ILE A 514 -16.85 -10.97 -2.55
C ILE A 514 -16.51 -9.65 -3.26
N THR A 515 -17.46 -8.72 -3.29
CA THR A 515 -17.30 -7.38 -3.87
C THR A 515 -16.14 -6.57 -3.28
N ASP A 516 -15.72 -6.89 -2.05
CA ASP A 516 -14.62 -6.21 -1.34
C ASP A 516 -13.24 -6.78 -1.70
N VAL A 517 -13.20 -7.99 -2.28
CA VAL A 517 -11.96 -8.73 -2.57
C VAL A 517 -11.75 -9.06 -4.04
N ILE A 518 -12.53 -8.48 -4.96
CA ILE A 518 -12.31 -8.70 -6.40
C ILE A 518 -10.87 -8.32 -6.79
N ASN A 519 -10.19 -9.26 -7.43
CA ASN A 519 -8.85 -9.14 -8.01
C ASN A 519 -8.96 -9.09 -9.54
N SER A 520 -8.77 -7.90 -10.11
CA SER A 520 -8.86 -7.72 -11.56
C SER A 520 -7.68 -8.26 -12.35
N GLU A 521 -6.59 -8.64 -11.68
CA GLU A 521 -5.37 -9.14 -12.29
C GLU A 521 -5.24 -10.67 -12.20
N ASP A 522 -6.30 -11.37 -11.76
CA ASP A 522 -6.29 -12.82 -11.69
C ASP A 522 -6.18 -13.41 -13.10
N VAL A 523 -5.09 -14.14 -13.37
CA VAL A 523 -4.82 -14.83 -14.63
C VAL A 523 -5.96 -15.77 -15.04
N ASN A 524 -6.75 -16.27 -14.09
CA ASN A 524 -7.89 -17.11 -14.40
C ASN A 524 -9.00 -16.36 -15.16
N ILE A 525 -9.07 -15.02 -15.06
CA ILE A 525 -9.94 -14.21 -15.92
C ILE A 525 -9.55 -14.40 -17.40
N TYR A 526 -8.25 -14.36 -17.71
CA TYR A 526 -7.75 -14.61 -19.06
C TYR A 526 -8.04 -16.04 -19.52
N ARG A 527 -7.80 -17.03 -18.64
CA ARG A 527 -8.02 -18.46 -18.96
C ARG A 527 -9.50 -18.75 -19.25
N GLN A 528 -10.40 -18.20 -18.44
CA GLN A 528 -11.85 -18.35 -18.61
C GLN A 528 -12.33 -17.69 -19.91
N LEU A 529 -11.86 -16.47 -20.22
CA LEU A 529 -12.17 -15.82 -21.50
C LEU A 529 -11.68 -16.61 -22.70
N ALA A 530 -10.49 -17.23 -22.63
CA ALA A 530 -9.96 -18.08 -23.70
C ALA A 530 -10.83 -19.33 -23.94
N GLY A 531 -11.55 -19.79 -22.92
CA GLY A 531 -12.54 -20.87 -23.03
C GLY A 531 -13.94 -20.42 -23.49
N GLY A 532 -14.15 -19.12 -23.76
CA GLY A 532 -15.45 -18.57 -24.18
C GLY A 532 -16.37 -18.13 -23.03
N VAL A 533 -15.91 -18.19 -21.78
CA VAL A 533 -16.64 -17.65 -20.61
C VAL A 533 -16.52 -16.14 -20.62
N THR A 534 -17.65 -15.45 -20.58
CA THR A 534 -17.69 -13.97 -20.64
C THR A 534 -18.23 -13.33 -19.38
N THR A 535 -18.90 -14.11 -18.54
CA THR A 535 -19.54 -13.68 -17.29
C THR A 535 -19.35 -14.78 -16.26
N SER A 536 -19.03 -14.40 -15.02
CA SER A 536 -18.90 -15.35 -13.92
C SER A 536 -19.63 -14.85 -12.68
N HIS A 537 -20.29 -15.75 -11.98
CA HIS A 537 -20.78 -15.54 -10.62
C HIS A 537 -19.69 -16.02 -9.66
N ILE A 538 -19.10 -15.08 -8.93
CA ILE A 538 -18.06 -15.39 -7.95
C ILE A 538 -18.74 -15.66 -6.62
N LEU A 539 -18.69 -16.91 -6.17
CA LEU A 539 -19.32 -17.35 -4.93
C LEU A 539 -18.28 -17.70 -3.86
N HIS A 540 -18.74 -17.62 -2.63
CA HIS A 540 -18.11 -18.32 -1.52
C HIS A 540 -18.16 -19.83 -1.78
N GLY A 541 -17.12 -20.53 -1.33
CA GLY A 541 -17.05 -21.98 -1.35
C GLY A 541 -17.83 -22.60 -0.19
N SER A 542 -17.82 -23.92 -0.10
CA SER A 542 -18.62 -24.67 0.88
C SER A 542 -18.01 -24.69 2.29
N ALA A 543 -17.37 -23.61 2.74
CA ALA A 543 -16.68 -23.57 4.04
C ALA A 543 -17.62 -23.45 5.24
N ASN A 544 -18.82 -22.88 5.07
CA ASN A 544 -19.81 -22.70 6.13
C ASN A 544 -21.25 -22.68 5.54
N PRO A 545 -22.30 -22.88 6.37
CA PRO A 545 -23.69 -22.85 5.93
C PRO A 545 -24.16 -21.58 5.21
N ILE A 546 -23.70 -20.40 5.62
CA ILE A 546 -24.05 -19.11 5.02
C ILE A 546 -22.77 -18.33 4.71
N GLY A 547 -22.27 -18.46 3.49
CA GLY A 547 -20.91 -18.02 3.11
C GLY A 547 -20.71 -16.52 2.97
N GLY A 548 -21.78 -15.76 2.71
CA GLY A 548 -21.73 -14.31 2.49
C GLY A 548 -22.23 -13.87 1.12
N GLN A 549 -22.10 -12.58 0.84
CA GLN A 549 -22.58 -11.93 -0.37
C GLN A 549 -21.66 -12.18 -1.58
N SER A 550 -22.21 -12.82 -2.61
CA SER A 550 -21.50 -13.16 -3.85
C SER A 550 -21.54 -12.02 -4.87
N GLN A 551 -20.77 -12.13 -5.96
CA GLN A 551 -20.65 -11.06 -6.96
C GLN A 551 -20.69 -11.59 -8.39
N LEU A 552 -21.61 -11.07 -9.21
CA LEU A 552 -21.59 -11.25 -10.66
C LEU A 552 -20.57 -10.28 -11.29
N ILE A 553 -19.70 -10.82 -12.13
CA ILE A 553 -18.70 -10.05 -12.87
C ILE A 553 -18.77 -10.34 -14.38
N LYS A 554 -18.51 -9.31 -15.18
CA LYS A 554 -18.16 -9.44 -16.59
C LYS A 554 -16.64 -9.55 -16.70
N LEU A 555 -16.16 -10.57 -17.41
CA LEU A 555 -14.72 -10.78 -17.58
C LEU A 555 -14.17 -9.74 -18.57
N ARG A 556 -13.62 -8.65 -18.03
CA ARG A 556 -13.05 -7.52 -18.80
C ARG A 556 -11.58 -7.37 -18.45
N TRP A 557 -10.72 -8.14 -19.11
CA TRP A 557 -9.28 -8.12 -18.85
C TRP A 557 -8.69 -6.71 -18.91
N GLY A 558 -7.89 -6.36 -17.91
CA GLY A 558 -7.22 -5.06 -17.81
C GLY A 558 -8.07 -3.92 -17.24
N LYS A 559 -9.31 -4.19 -16.83
CA LYS A 559 -10.18 -3.22 -16.12
C LYS A 559 -9.94 -3.26 -14.61
N LEU A 560 -10.36 -2.22 -13.89
CA LEU A 560 -10.27 -2.18 -12.43
C LEU A 560 -11.32 -3.10 -11.75
N PRO A 561 -11.14 -3.49 -10.48
CA PRO A 561 -12.08 -4.38 -9.78
C PRO A 561 -13.55 -3.95 -9.83
N GLU A 562 -13.84 -2.64 -9.70
CA GLU A 562 -15.20 -2.11 -9.78
C GLU A 562 -15.76 -2.18 -11.21
N GLU A 563 -14.92 -2.02 -12.23
CA GLU A 563 -15.31 -2.11 -13.64
C GLU A 563 -15.60 -3.55 -14.09
N LEU A 564 -15.22 -4.57 -13.31
CA LEU A 564 -15.60 -5.95 -13.58
C LEU A 564 -17.04 -6.24 -13.17
N LYS A 565 -17.62 -5.46 -12.25
CA LYS A 565 -18.93 -5.77 -11.66
C LYS A 565 -20.06 -5.53 -12.66
N PHE A 566 -21.07 -6.38 -12.57
CA PHE A 566 -22.29 -6.20 -13.35
C PHE A 566 -23.17 -5.15 -12.67
N ALA A 567 -23.33 -3.99 -13.32
CA ALA A 567 -24.11 -2.89 -12.76
C ALA A 567 -25.60 -3.26 -12.67
N GLY A 568 -26.23 -2.97 -11.52
CA GLY A 568 -27.66 -3.23 -11.30
C GLY A 568 -28.05 -4.71 -11.19
N ALA A 569 -27.07 -5.62 -11.07
CA ALA A 569 -27.39 -7.01 -10.77
C ALA A 569 -27.94 -7.16 -9.35
N ASP A 570 -28.90 -8.08 -9.20
CA ASP A 570 -29.45 -8.42 -7.89
C ASP A 570 -28.36 -8.96 -6.95
N GLY A 571 -28.51 -8.68 -5.66
CA GLY A 571 -27.63 -9.20 -4.64
C GLY A 571 -27.92 -10.68 -4.35
N PHE A 572 -26.86 -11.48 -4.21
CA PHE A 572 -26.97 -12.90 -3.89
C PHE A 572 -26.18 -13.21 -2.62
N ILE A 573 -26.74 -14.04 -1.76
CA ILE A 573 -26.05 -14.64 -0.61
C ILE A 573 -25.95 -16.14 -0.82
N LYS A 574 -24.75 -16.71 -0.62
CA LYS A 574 -24.54 -18.15 -0.80
C LYS A 574 -24.95 -18.89 0.47
N PHE A 575 -25.90 -19.80 0.32
CA PHE A 575 -26.17 -20.86 1.30
C PHE A 575 -25.53 -22.16 0.80
N ALA A 576 -24.87 -22.89 1.68
CA ALA A 576 -24.25 -24.18 1.38
C ALA A 576 -24.56 -25.16 2.51
N LEU A 577 -25.58 -25.99 2.35
CA LEU A 577 -25.92 -27.05 3.33
C LEU A 577 -25.03 -28.28 3.13
N GLY A 578 -23.70 -28.09 3.17
CA GLY A 578 -22.68 -29.13 3.02
C GLY A 578 -22.64 -29.85 1.66
N GLU A 579 -21.47 -30.41 1.35
CA GLU A 579 -21.35 -31.71 0.69
C GLU A 579 -21.06 -32.75 1.77
#